data_AF-A0AAV4A8R8-F1
#
_entry.id   AF-A0AAV4A8R8-F1
#
_cell.length_a   1.000
_cell.length_b   1.000
_cell.length_c   1.000
_cell.angle_alpha   90.00
_cell.angle_beta   90.00
_cell.angle_gamma   90.00
#
_symmetry.space_group_name_H-M   'P 1'
#
loop_
_entity.id
_entity.type
_entity.pdbx_description
1 polymer ?
#
loop_
_entity_poly.entity_id
_entity_poly.type
_entity_poly.pdbx_seq_one_letter_code
_entity_poly.pdbx_strand_id
1 'polypeptide(L)'
;MQRSPFFKDILLSVGGWTLALWKEGVSSGPILESSACNVKLSCAAWSPTRPGVFFVAKVDGSVDVWDLLDKTHEPALTQNVSPTAIAQIYPFQVTQKQQLIAVGDIAGTLHILEIPWSLRQATPNETTSVANYIEREVKRRAFVVERWNFREKEKREIEAETKKKAGGMAAAMAPPTEEEKELRLRQAYEAYLNEEHNFLRELGIVQDEDIPLPAA
;
A
#
# COMPACT_ATOMS: atom_id res chain seq x y z
N MET A 1 5.16 20.64 7.70
CA MET A 1 5.71 20.22 6.38
C MET A 1 6.71 21.27 5.93
N GLN A 2 7.85 20.89 5.37
CA GLN A 2 8.92 21.79 4.97
C GLN A 2 9.55 21.35 3.64
N ARG A 3 9.83 22.29 2.75
CA ARG A 3 10.52 22.04 1.48
C ARG A 3 12.03 21.99 1.68
N SER A 4 12.72 21.13 0.92
CA SER A 4 14.18 21.09 0.94
C SER A 4 14.75 22.43 0.44
N PRO A 5 15.79 22.98 1.09
CA PRO A 5 16.49 24.16 0.60
C PRO A 5 17.33 23.88 -0.66
N PHE A 6 17.64 22.60 -0.94
CA PHE A 6 18.47 22.20 -2.07
C PHE A 6 17.66 21.66 -3.25
N PHE A 7 16.53 21.00 -2.99
CA PHE A 7 15.67 20.41 -4.02
C PHE A 7 14.28 21.03 -3.99
N LYS A 8 13.90 21.69 -5.07
CA LYS A 8 12.61 22.38 -5.15
C LYS A 8 11.44 21.40 -5.10
N ASP A 9 11.60 20.19 -5.57
CA ASP A 9 10.53 19.19 -5.68
C ASP A 9 10.45 18.24 -4.47
N ILE A 10 11.24 18.44 -3.41
CA ILE A 10 11.29 17.54 -2.25
C ILE A 10 10.68 18.20 -1.02
N LEU A 11 9.77 17.47 -0.38
CA LEU A 11 9.02 17.89 0.79
C LEU A 11 9.23 16.90 1.93
N LEU A 12 9.45 17.41 3.13
CA LEU A 12 9.50 16.66 4.38
C LEU A 12 8.22 16.92 5.17
N SER A 13 7.56 15.86 5.63
CA SER A 13 6.46 15.93 6.57
C SER A 13 6.75 15.06 7.78
N VAL A 14 6.36 15.54 8.95
CA VAL A 14 6.32 14.75 10.17
C VAL A 14 4.93 14.90 10.78
N GLY A 15 4.43 13.83 11.37
CA GLY A 15 3.14 13.83 12.04
C GLY A 15 2.87 12.50 12.73
N GLY A 16 2.19 12.55 13.87
CA GLY A 16 1.93 11.36 14.67
C GLY A 16 3.23 10.69 15.10
N TRP A 17 3.52 9.52 14.53
CA TRP A 17 4.69 8.70 14.85
C TRP A 17 5.59 8.45 13.64
N THR A 18 5.32 9.07 12.48
CA THR A 18 6.07 8.82 11.25
C THR A 18 6.57 10.10 10.63
N LEU A 19 7.72 9.98 9.95
CA LEU A 19 8.20 10.98 9.01
C LEU A 19 8.07 10.43 7.59
N ALA A 20 7.81 11.33 6.65
CA ALA A 20 7.71 10.99 5.26
C ALA A 20 8.38 12.04 4.38
N LEU A 21 9.12 11.56 3.40
CA LEU A 21 9.71 12.34 2.32
C LEU A 21 8.83 12.17 1.08
N TRP A 22 8.49 13.28 0.44
CA TRP A 22 7.64 13.33 -0.74
C TRP A 22 8.39 14.01 -1.87
N LYS A 23 8.06 13.60 -3.09
CA LYS A 23 8.53 14.24 -4.31
C LYS A 23 7.33 14.77 -5.08
N GLU A 24 7.39 16.03 -5.48
CA GLU A 24 6.37 16.63 -6.34
C GLU A 24 6.31 15.89 -7.69
N GLY A 25 5.09 15.71 -8.18
CA GLY A 25 4.81 14.91 -9.37
C GLY A 25 4.70 13.39 -9.11
N VAL A 26 5.01 12.90 -7.91
CA VAL A 26 4.79 11.50 -7.54
C VAL A 26 3.49 11.37 -6.75
N SER A 27 2.43 10.87 -7.40
CA SER A 27 1.10 10.69 -6.79
C SER A 27 0.90 9.35 -6.09
N SER A 28 1.87 8.42 -6.21
CA SER A 28 1.77 7.07 -5.65
C SER A 28 2.10 6.98 -4.15
N GLY A 29 2.32 8.11 -3.49
CA GLY A 29 2.64 8.20 -2.06
C GLY A 29 4.05 8.75 -1.79
N PRO A 30 4.53 8.66 -0.54
CA PRO A 30 5.85 9.14 -0.16
C PRO A 30 6.95 8.28 -0.78
N ILE A 31 8.09 8.90 -1.11
CA ILE A 31 9.27 8.20 -1.63
C ILE A 31 10.04 7.49 -0.52
N LEU A 32 10.00 8.05 0.69
CA LEU A 32 10.51 7.44 1.91
C LEU A 32 9.49 7.68 3.01
N GLU A 33 9.20 6.64 3.77
CA GLU A 33 8.36 6.70 4.96
C GLU A 33 9.09 5.91 6.06
N SER A 34 9.27 6.51 7.23
CA SER A 34 9.86 5.80 8.36
C SER A 34 8.87 4.78 8.93
N SER A 35 9.39 3.76 9.60
CA SER A 35 8.59 3.01 10.55
C SER A 35 8.01 3.94 11.63
N ALA A 36 6.93 3.50 12.26
CA ALA A 36 6.38 4.22 13.41
C ALA A 36 7.42 4.27 14.53
N CYS A 37 7.82 5.47 14.91
CA CYS A 37 8.69 5.70 16.04
C CYS A 37 7.98 5.33 17.35
N ASN A 38 8.76 5.04 18.40
CA ASN A 38 8.20 4.76 19.74
C ASN A 38 7.61 6.00 20.40
N VAL A 39 7.99 7.19 19.93
CA VAL A 39 7.61 8.49 20.47
C VAL A 39 7.04 9.34 19.34
N LYS A 40 6.04 10.16 19.66
CA LYS A 40 5.44 11.07 18.68
C LYS A 40 6.45 12.12 18.23
N LEU A 41 6.39 12.44 16.94
CA LEU A 41 7.19 13.49 16.32
C LEU A 41 6.42 14.81 16.42
N SER A 42 7.11 15.90 16.76
CA SER A 42 6.49 17.23 16.90
C SER A 42 6.76 18.12 15.69
N CYS A 43 8.02 18.31 15.32
CA CYS A 43 8.40 19.15 14.19
C CYS A 43 9.69 18.65 13.52
N ALA A 44 9.98 19.13 12.32
CA ALA A 44 11.20 18.78 11.61
C ALA A 44 11.72 19.95 10.78
N ALA A 45 13.03 19.96 10.54
CA ALA A 45 13.71 20.98 9.77
C ALA A 45 14.90 20.42 8.96
N TRP A 46 15.03 20.79 7.69
CA TRP A 46 16.18 20.49 6.85
C TRP A 46 17.43 21.21 7.34
N SER A 47 18.58 20.57 7.15
CA SER A 47 19.85 21.26 7.32
C SER A 47 20.02 22.33 6.22
N PRO A 48 20.45 23.56 6.55
CA PRO A 48 20.78 24.59 5.56
C PRO A 48 22.12 24.32 4.85
N THR A 49 22.95 23.41 5.36
CA THR A 49 24.34 23.18 4.90
C THR A 49 24.52 21.87 4.13
N ARG A 50 23.72 20.85 4.43
CA ARG A 50 23.84 19.50 3.83
C ARG A 50 22.51 19.05 3.23
N PRO A 51 22.48 18.64 1.94
CA PRO A 51 21.25 18.27 1.24
C PRO A 51 20.61 16.97 1.71
N GLY A 52 21.39 16.05 2.30
CA GLY A 52 20.91 14.76 2.78
C GLY A 52 20.47 14.76 4.26
N VAL A 53 20.66 15.88 4.97
CA VAL A 53 20.51 15.93 6.43
C VAL A 53 19.28 16.73 6.85
N PHE A 54 18.52 16.18 7.79
CA PHE A 54 17.42 16.87 8.44
C PHE A 54 17.30 16.50 9.92
N PHE A 55 16.64 17.38 10.65
CA PHE A 55 16.44 17.28 12.09
C PHE A 55 14.97 16.98 12.37
N VAL A 56 14.70 16.09 13.33
CA VAL A 56 13.36 15.74 13.76
C VAL A 56 13.30 15.86 15.27
N ALA A 57 12.36 16.65 15.77
CA ALA A 57 12.10 16.80 17.18
C ALA A 57 10.92 15.93 17.63
N LYS A 58 10.97 15.50 18.88
CA LYS A 58 10.00 14.59 19.49
C LYS A 58 9.35 15.20 20.73
N VAL A 59 8.24 14.61 21.12
CA VAL A 59 7.47 15.02 22.30
C VAL A 59 8.12 14.64 23.64
N ASP A 60 9.13 13.76 23.63
CA ASP A 60 9.92 13.42 24.82
C ASP A 60 11.10 14.37 25.07
N GLY A 61 11.25 15.40 24.22
CA GLY A 61 12.32 16.39 24.33
C GLY A 61 13.64 15.99 23.68
N SER A 62 13.63 14.91 22.88
CA SER A 62 14.78 14.51 22.06
C SER A 62 14.74 15.09 20.65
N VAL A 63 15.93 15.31 20.08
CA VAL A 63 16.15 15.69 18.68
C VAL A 63 16.95 14.61 17.99
N ASP A 64 16.43 14.11 16.89
CA ASP A 64 17.10 13.19 15.98
C ASP A 64 17.71 13.95 14.81
N VAL A 65 18.91 13.53 14.41
CA VAL A 65 19.55 13.92 13.16
C VAL A 65 19.51 12.74 12.21
N TRP A 66 18.93 12.95 11.03
CA TRP A 66 18.82 11.96 9.97
C TRP A 66 19.78 12.32 8.83
N ASP A 67 20.42 11.31 8.24
CA ASP A 67 21.27 11.47 7.05
C ASP A 67 20.88 10.40 6.01
N LEU A 68 20.26 10.85 4.91
CA LEU A 68 19.77 9.99 3.84
C LEU A 68 20.86 9.15 3.16
N LEU A 69 22.13 9.57 3.24
CA LEU A 69 23.24 8.86 2.62
C LEU A 69 23.97 7.91 3.58
N ASP A 70 23.65 7.96 4.88
CA ASP A 70 24.17 7.03 5.88
C ASP A 70 23.11 5.95 6.21
N LYS A 71 22.01 6.36 6.84
CA LYS A 71 20.94 5.46 7.28
C LYS A 71 19.56 6.08 7.09
N THR A 72 18.67 5.30 6.50
CA THR A 72 17.29 5.71 6.19
C THR A 72 16.24 5.05 7.08
N HIS A 73 16.63 4.04 7.87
CA HIS A 73 15.72 3.28 8.74
C HIS A 73 15.81 3.70 10.22
N GLU A 74 16.83 4.46 10.59
CA GLU A 74 17.07 4.96 11.95
C GLU A 74 17.82 6.30 11.89
N PRO A 75 17.71 7.15 12.92
CA PRO A 75 18.49 8.38 12.99
C PRO A 75 19.99 8.10 13.14
N ALA A 76 20.83 8.97 12.57
CA ALA A 76 22.28 8.91 12.73
C ALA A 76 22.73 9.34 14.14
N LEU A 77 21.98 10.24 14.77
CA LEU A 77 22.23 10.72 16.13
C LEU A 77 20.91 11.09 16.80
N THR A 78 20.75 10.74 18.08
CA THR A 78 19.66 11.21 18.93
C THR A 78 20.25 11.93 20.13
N GLN A 79 19.78 13.15 20.41
CA GLN A 79 20.21 13.96 21.54
C GLN A 79 19.01 14.35 22.39
N ASN A 80 19.06 14.07 23.70
CA ASN A 80 18.08 14.57 24.65
C ASN A 80 18.39 16.03 24.97
N VAL A 81 17.44 16.94 24.72
CA VAL A 81 17.64 18.39 24.86
C VAL A 81 16.87 18.95 26.04
N SER A 82 15.59 18.60 26.17
CA SER A 82 14.70 19.07 27.23
C SER A 82 14.00 17.88 27.88
N PRO A 83 13.58 17.95 29.16
CA PRO A 83 12.67 16.97 29.75
C PRO A 83 11.22 17.14 29.28
N THR A 84 10.91 18.18 28.50
CA THR A 84 9.56 18.47 28.01
C THR A 84 9.50 18.40 26.48
N ALA A 85 8.28 18.35 25.93
CA ALA A 85 8.07 18.26 24.50
C ALA A 85 8.68 19.44 23.75
N ILE A 86 9.38 19.15 22.65
CA ILE A 86 9.89 20.19 21.76
C ILE A 86 8.75 20.70 20.90
N ALA A 87 8.53 22.01 20.92
CA ALA A 87 7.50 22.68 20.14
C ALA A 87 7.99 23.05 18.73
N GLN A 88 9.22 23.57 18.61
CA GLN A 88 9.78 24.04 17.35
C GLN A 88 11.30 23.89 17.32
N ILE A 89 11.83 23.60 16.13
CA ILE A 89 13.27 23.65 15.85
C ILE A 89 13.57 24.60 14.69
N TYR A 90 14.74 25.24 14.74
CA TYR A 90 15.20 26.14 13.70
C TYR A 90 16.73 26.01 13.52
N PRO A 91 17.19 25.28 12.51
CA PRO A 91 18.60 25.20 12.16
C PRO A 91 19.03 26.48 11.43
N PHE A 92 20.18 27.02 11.82
CA PHE A 92 20.73 28.24 11.26
C PHE A 92 22.24 28.14 11.08
N GLN A 93 22.71 28.49 9.89
CA GLN A 93 24.14 28.58 9.62
C GLN A 93 24.64 29.98 10.00
N VAL A 94 25.40 30.08 11.09
CA VAL A 94 25.97 31.34 11.56
C VAL A 94 27.18 31.73 10.71
N THR A 95 28.05 30.77 10.44
CA THR A 95 29.24 30.95 9.58
C THR A 95 29.44 29.72 8.70
N GLN A 96 30.38 29.78 7.75
CA GLN A 96 30.76 28.60 6.96
C GLN A 96 31.24 27.43 7.82
N LYS A 97 31.79 27.71 9.01
CA LYS A 97 32.33 26.69 9.92
C LYS A 97 31.43 26.38 11.10
N GLN A 98 30.34 27.12 11.31
CA GLN A 98 29.49 26.99 12.49
C GLN A 98 28.02 26.98 12.09
N GLN A 99 27.35 25.92 12.51
CA GLN A 99 25.91 25.75 12.36
C GLN A 99 25.32 25.48 13.74
N LEU A 100 24.27 26.22 14.07
CA LEU A 100 23.53 26.07 15.31
C LEU A 100 22.12 25.54 15.00
N ILE A 101 21.51 24.93 16.00
CA ILE A 101 20.08 24.62 16.00
C ILE A 101 19.46 25.22 17.26
N ALA A 102 18.42 26.01 17.04
CA ALA A 102 17.58 26.51 18.11
C ALA A 102 16.42 25.54 18.33
N VAL A 103 16.19 25.14 19.59
CA VAL A 103 15.17 24.18 20.01
C VAL A 103 14.32 24.84 21.09
N GLY A 104 13.08 25.16 20.75
CA GLY A 104 12.10 25.71 21.67
C GLY A 104 11.21 24.61 22.23
N ASP A 105 11.10 24.51 23.55
CA ASP A 105 10.21 23.57 24.20
C ASP A 105 8.86 24.18 24.61
N ILE A 106 7.92 23.34 25.03
CA ILE A 106 6.59 23.77 25.48
C ILE A 106 6.61 24.53 26.81
N ALA A 107 7.70 24.44 27.58
CA ALA A 107 7.89 25.19 28.82
C ALA A 107 8.32 26.65 28.55
N GLY A 108 8.57 27.02 27.29
CA GLY A 108 9.00 28.35 26.89
C GLY A 108 10.52 28.56 26.98
N THR A 109 11.29 27.48 27.11
CA THR A 109 12.75 27.53 27.17
C THR A 109 13.34 27.33 25.78
N LEU A 110 14.30 28.20 25.42
CA LEU A 110 15.05 28.11 24.17
C LEU A 110 16.43 27.50 24.44
N HIS A 111 16.71 26.38 23.79
CA HIS A 111 18.00 25.70 23.84
C HIS A 111 18.74 25.95 22.52
N ILE A 112 20.03 26.30 22.58
CA ILE A 112 20.88 26.47 21.41
C ILE A 112 21.94 25.39 21.44
N LEU A 113 22.01 24.57 20.39
CA LEU A 113 23.02 23.51 20.24
C LEU A 113 23.87 23.77 19.02
N GLU A 114 25.17 23.43 19.09
CA GLU A 114 26.05 23.43 17.94
C GLU A 114 26.04 22.06 17.26
N ILE A 115 25.86 22.05 15.93
CA ILE A 115 25.88 20.83 15.13
C ILE A 115 27.34 20.40 14.91
N PRO A 116 27.74 19.15 15.19
CA PRO A 116 29.12 18.71 15.02
C PRO A 116 29.55 18.74 13.55
N TRP A 117 30.86 18.82 13.33
CA TRP A 117 31.47 18.95 12.01
C TRP A 117 30.96 17.92 10.99
N SER A 118 30.86 16.64 11.39
CA SER A 118 30.40 15.54 10.54
C SER A 118 28.97 15.71 10.01
N LEU A 119 28.10 16.40 10.75
CA LEU A 119 26.69 16.59 10.39
C LEU A 119 26.43 17.94 9.69
N ARG A 120 27.43 18.83 9.61
CA ARG A 120 27.35 20.13 8.92
C ARG A 120 28.23 20.24 7.68
N GLN A 121 29.31 19.46 7.57
CA GLN A 121 30.18 19.50 6.40
C GLN A 121 29.63 18.61 5.28
N ALA A 122 29.25 19.22 4.17
CA ALA A 122 28.85 18.47 2.98
C ALA A 122 30.03 17.73 2.35
N THR A 123 29.79 16.49 1.93
CA THR A 123 30.75 15.71 1.14
C THR A 123 30.80 16.21 -0.31
N PRO A 124 31.93 16.04 -1.03
CA PRO A 124 31.98 16.37 -2.45
C PRO A 124 30.90 15.60 -3.21
N ASN A 125 30.16 16.30 -4.09
CA ASN A 125 29.07 15.74 -4.89
C ASN A 125 27.86 15.23 -4.08
N GLU A 126 27.69 15.62 -2.81
CA GLU A 126 26.58 15.17 -1.97
C GLU A 126 25.21 15.44 -2.62
N THR A 127 25.02 16.62 -3.21
CA THR A 127 23.78 16.98 -3.91
C THR A 127 23.44 15.97 -5.01
N THR A 128 24.44 15.58 -5.81
CA THR A 128 24.26 14.58 -6.87
C THR A 128 23.94 13.21 -6.28
N SER A 129 24.63 12.81 -5.20
CA SER A 129 24.37 11.55 -4.51
C SER A 129 22.95 11.47 -3.94
N VAL A 130 22.45 12.55 -3.33
CA VAL A 130 21.07 12.63 -2.82
C VAL A 130 20.06 12.62 -3.97
N ALA A 131 20.32 13.33 -5.08
CA ALA A 131 19.47 13.28 -6.26
C ALA A 131 19.36 11.86 -6.83
N ASN A 132 20.49 11.17 -6.98
CA ASN A 132 20.52 9.77 -7.43
C ASN A 132 19.80 8.84 -6.46
N TYR A 133 19.91 9.07 -5.15
CA TYR A 133 19.15 8.33 -4.14
C TYR A 133 17.63 8.51 -4.34
N ILE A 134 17.17 9.77 -4.47
CA ILE A 134 15.76 10.09 -4.70
C ILE A 134 15.25 9.44 -5.98
N GLU A 135 15.99 9.50 -7.08
CA GLU A 135 15.58 8.88 -8.36
C GLU A 135 15.42 7.36 -8.23
N ARG A 136 16.32 6.70 -7.50
CA ARG A 136 16.21 5.26 -7.20
C ARG A 136 14.96 4.96 -6.39
N GLU A 137 14.65 5.76 -5.38
CA GLU A 137 13.45 5.59 -4.55
C GLU A 137 12.16 5.79 -5.35
N VAL A 138 12.13 6.76 -6.28
CA VAL A 138 10.98 6.95 -7.19
C VAL A 138 10.77 5.71 -8.07
N LYS A 139 11.83 5.19 -8.68
CA LYS A 139 11.76 3.96 -9.50
C LYS A 139 11.32 2.76 -8.68
N ARG A 140 11.89 2.59 -7.47
CA ARG A 140 11.51 1.53 -6.53
C ARG A 140 10.03 1.62 -6.17
N ARG A 141 9.52 2.82 -5.89
CA ARG A 141 8.10 3.03 -5.55
C ARG A 141 7.19 2.67 -6.71
N ALA A 142 7.51 3.11 -7.93
CA ALA A 142 6.73 2.76 -9.13
C ALA A 142 6.64 1.24 -9.31
N PHE A 143 7.77 0.53 -9.18
CA PHE A 143 7.82 -0.93 -9.24
C PHE A 143 6.96 -1.60 -8.15
N VAL A 144 7.03 -1.12 -6.90
CA VAL A 144 6.22 -1.68 -5.79
C VAL A 144 4.74 -1.52 -6.05
N VAL A 145 4.32 -0.36 -6.56
CA VAL A 145 2.91 -0.06 -6.87
C VAL A 145 2.41 -0.93 -8.02
N GLU A 146 3.18 -1.07 -9.08
CA GLU A 146 2.84 -1.96 -10.20
C GLU A 146 2.67 -3.42 -9.73
N ARG A 147 3.59 -3.89 -8.89
CA ARG A 147 3.53 -5.25 -8.32
C ARG A 147 2.33 -5.43 -7.39
N TRP A 148 1.93 -4.40 -6.64
CA TRP A 148 0.73 -4.43 -5.82
C TRP A 148 -0.53 -4.54 -6.69
N ASN A 149 -0.63 -3.71 -7.72
CA ASN A 149 -1.76 -3.71 -8.65
C ASN A 149 -1.92 -5.07 -9.36
N PHE A 150 -0.81 -5.71 -9.73
CA PHE A 150 -0.83 -7.05 -10.31
C PHE A 150 -1.42 -8.09 -9.34
N ARG A 151 -0.93 -8.10 -8.08
CA ARG A 151 -1.43 -9.01 -7.04
C ARG A 151 -2.89 -8.77 -6.69
N GLU A 152 -3.34 -7.52 -6.68
CA GLU A 152 -4.75 -7.19 -6.46
C GLU A 152 -5.65 -7.70 -7.59
N LYS A 153 -5.19 -7.61 -8.85
CA LYS A 153 -5.90 -8.18 -10.00
C LYS A 153 -5.99 -9.70 -9.91
N GLU A 154 -4.87 -10.39 -9.67
CA GLU A 154 -4.85 -11.85 -9.49
C GLU A 154 -5.80 -12.29 -8.36
N LYS A 155 -5.74 -11.61 -7.21
CA LYS A 155 -6.64 -11.87 -6.08
C LYS A 155 -8.11 -11.71 -6.48
N ARG A 156 -8.44 -10.64 -7.22
CA ARG A 156 -9.81 -10.37 -7.68
C ARG A 156 -10.30 -11.42 -8.68
N GLU A 157 -9.43 -11.92 -9.56
CA GLU A 157 -9.75 -12.99 -10.52
C GLU A 157 -10.02 -14.31 -9.81
N ILE A 158 -9.15 -14.69 -8.85
CA ILE A 158 -9.33 -15.90 -8.02
C ILE A 158 -10.62 -15.80 -7.20
N GLU A 159 -10.92 -14.64 -6.59
CA GLU A 159 -12.17 -14.41 -5.85
C GLU A 159 -13.41 -14.48 -6.76
N ALA A 160 -13.30 -14.03 -8.02
CA ALA A 160 -14.39 -14.13 -8.99
C ALA A 160 -14.62 -15.58 -9.44
N GLU A 161 -13.56 -16.34 -9.70
CA GLU A 161 -13.67 -17.77 -10.04
C GLU A 161 -14.21 -18.62 -8.90
N THR A 162 -13.75 -18.38 -7.67
CA THR A 162 -14.24 -19.08 -6.48
C THR A 162 -15.72 -18.78 -6.23
N LYS A 163 -16.17 -17.52 -6.39
CA LYS A 163 -17.60 -17.16 -6.34
C LYS A 163 -18.41 -17.82 -7.45
N LYS A 164 -17.90 -17.89 -8.68
CA LYS A 164 -18.58 -18.61 -9.79
C LYS A 164 -18.68 -20.11 -9.50
N LYS A 165 -17.62 -20.74 -8.99
CA LYS A 165 -17.63 -22.16 -8.61
C LYS A 165 -18.60 -22.43 -7.45
N ALA A 166 -18.60 -21.56 -6.42
CA ALA A 166 -19.54 -21.66 -5.31
C ALA A 166 -21.00 -21.43 -5.74
N GLY A 167 -21.26 -20.46 -6.63
CA GLY A 167 -22.59 -20.23 -7.21
C GLY A 167 -23.06 -21.38 -8.10
N GLY A 168 -22.15 -21.96 -8.89
CA GLY A 168 -22.44 -23.15 -9.70
C GLY A 168 -22.73 -24.39 -8.85
N MET A 169 -21.97 -24.62 -7.77
CA MET A 169 -22.26 -25.69 -6.81
C MET A 169 -23.58 -25.47 -6.08
N ALA A 170 -23.89 -24.23 -5.66
CA ALA A 170 -25.16 -23.90 -5.02
C ALA A 170 -26.35 -24.10 -5.98
N ALA A 171 -26.20 -23.74 -7.26
CA ALA A 171 -27.22 -23.98 -8.28
C ALA A 171 -27.40 -25.49 -8.56
N ALA A 172 -26.32 -26.28 -8.59
CA ALA A 172 -26.39 -27.73 -8.79
C ALA A 172 -26.98 -28.48 -7.58
N MET A 173 -26.84 -27.95 -6.36
CA MET A 173 -27.43 -28.49 -5.14
C MET A 173 -28.84 -27.96 -4.85
N ALA A 174 -29.33 -26.99 -5.62
CA ALA A 174 -30.68 -26.48 -5.45
C ALA A 174 -31.69 -27.60 -5.81
N PRO A 175 -32.72 -27.82 -4.98
CA PRO A 175 -33.76 -28.78 -5.32
C PRO A 175 -34.43 -28.37 -6.64
N PRO A 176 -34.66 -29.33 -7.58
CA PRO A 176 -35.25 -29.02 -8.88
C PRO A 176 -36.63 -28.40 -8.70
N THR A 177 -36.94 -27.45 -9.58
CA THR A 177 -38.23 -26.75 -9.59
C THR A 177 -39.36 -27.72 -9.98
N GLU A 178 -40.61 -27.41 -9.60
CA GLU A 178 -41.79 -28.24 -9.93
C GLU A 178 -41.91 -28.48 -11.44
N GLU A 179 -41.69 -27.45 -12.26
CA GLU A 179 -41.72 -27.55 -13.73
C GLU A 179 -40.63 -28.50 -14.27
N GLU A 180 -39.42 -28.48 -13.70
CA GLU A 180 -38.34 -29.41 -14.09
C GLU A 180 -38.65 -30.87 -13.69
N LYS A 181 -39.35 -31.07 -12.56
CA LYS A 181 -39.80 -32.41 -12.13
C LYS A 181 -40.88 -32.94 -13.08
N GLU A 182 -41.86 -32.12 -13.44
CA GLU A 182 -42.92 -32.50 -14.39
C GLU A 182 -42.36 -32.83 -15.77
N LEU A 183 -41.40 -32.02 -16.26
CA LEU A 183 -40.74 -32.29 -17.53
C LEU A 183 -39.96 -33.61 -17.51
N ARG A 184 -39.22 -33.89 -16.42
CA ARG A 184 -38.53 -35.19 -16.24
C ARG A 184 -39.51 -36.35 -16.21
N LEU A 185 -40.63 -36.20 -15.51
CA LEU A 185 -41.65 -37.24 -15.42
C LEU A 185 -42.27 -37.53 -16.79
N ARG A 186 -42.53 -36.49 -17.58
CA ARG A 186 -43.03 -36.60 -18.95
C ARG A 186 -42.05 -37.32 -19.87
N GLN A 187 -40.76 -36.96 -19.81
CA GLN A 187 -39.71 -37.62 -20.58
C GLN A 187 -39.53 -39.09 -20.19
N ALA A 188 -39.56 -39.39 -18.88
CA ALA A 188 -39.49 -40.76 -18.40
C ALA A 188 -40.70 -41.60 -18.82
N TYR A 189 -41.88 -40.99 -18.85
CA TYR A 189 -43.11 -41.62 -19.33
C TYR A 189 -43.07 -41.90 -20.84
N GLU A 190 -42.57 -40.95 -21.64
CA GLU A 190 -42.36 -41.17 -23.08
C GLU A 190 -41.32 -42.28 -23.36
N ALA A 191 -40.23 -42.33 -22.59
CA ALA A 191 -39.25 -43.40 -22.69
C ALA A 191 -39.85 -44.77 -22.33
N TYR A 192 -40.64 -44.84 -21.26
CA TYR A 192 -41.36 -46.04 -20.87
C TYR A 192 -42.33 -46.51 -21.96
N LEU A 193 -43.14 -45.59 -22.52
CA LEU A 193 -44.08 -45.92 -23.60
C LEU A 193 -43.35 -46.47 -24.84
N ASN A 194 -42.18 -45.90 -25.18
CA ASN A 194 -41.36 -46.40 -26.29
C ASN A 194 -40.80 -47.80 -26.00
N GLU A 195 -40.32 -48.05 -24.78
CA GLU A 195 -39.83 -49.37 -24.36
C GLU A 195 -40.96 -50.41 -24.34
N GLU A 196 -42.11 -50.06 -23.76
CA GLU A 196 -43.30 -50.92 -23.74
C GLU A 196 -43.77 -51.24 -25.15
N HIS A 197 -43.81 -50.25 -26.05
CA HIS A 197 -44.16 -50.45 -27.45
C HIS A 197 -43.17 -51.39 -28.16
N ASN A 198 -41.86 -51.19 -27.96
CA ASN A 198 -40.84 -52.06 -28.55
C ASN A 198 -40.96 -53.50 -28.01
N PHE A 199 -41.23 -53.67 -26.72
CA PHE A 199 -41.40 -54.97 -26.08
C PHE A 199 -42.65 -55.71 -26.59
N LEU A 200 -43.77 -55.00 -26.74
CA LEU A 200 -45.01 -55.58 -27.28
C LEU A 200 -44.87 -55.95 -28.76
N ARG A 201 -44.09 -55.18 -29.52
CA ARG A 201 -43.71 -55.50 -30.90
C ARG A 201 -42.84 -56.77 -30.97
N GLU A 202 -41.85 -56.92 -30.10
CA GLU A 202 -41.00 -58.12 -30.04
C GLU A 202 -41.77 -59.40 -29.68
N LEU A 203 -42.79 -59.29 -28.83
CA LEU A 203 -43.66 -60.42 -28.46
C LEU A 203 -44.74 -60.76 -29.52
N GLY A 204 -44.83 -59.98 -30.61
CA GLY A 204 -45.78 -60.20 -31.70
C GLY A 204 -47.25 -59.93 -31.32
N ILE A 205 -47.49 -59.15 -30.26
CA ILE A 205 -48.82 -58.87 -29.71
C ILE A 205 -49.49 -57.68 -30.43
N VAL A 206 -48.70 -56.77 -31.03
CA VAL A 206 -49.18 -55.57 -31.74
C VAL A 206 -48.62 -55.54 -33.16
N GLN A 207 -49.47 -55.30 -34.17
CA GLN A 207 -49.08 -55.12 -35.60
C GLN A 207 -49.27 -53.65 -36.01
N ASP A 208 -48.49 -53.18 -36.98
CA ASP A 208 -48.32 -51.76 -37.36
C ASP A 208 -49.59 -51.01 -37.84
N GLU A 209 -50.77 -51.66 -37.89
CA GLU A 209 -52.02 -51.03 -38.36
C GLU A 209 -52.89 -50.37 -37.27
N ASP A 210 -52.60 -50.57 -35.97
CA ASP A 210 -53.40 -50.01 -34.86
C ASP A 210 -52.93 -48.62 -34.37
N ILE A 211 -52.09 -47.91 -35.14
CA ILE A 211 -51.45 -46.67 -34.72
C ILE A 211 -52.38 -45.45 -34.94
N PRO A 212 -52.83 -44.72 -33.90
CA PRO A 212 -53.39 -43.39 -34.11
C PRO A 212 -52.23 -42.43 -34.42
N LEU A 213 -52.32 -41.72 -35.55
CA LEU A 213 -51.38 -40.65 -35.89
C LEU A 213 -51.33 -39.60 -34.76
N PRO A 214 -50.13 -39.10 -34.40
CA PRO A 214 -50.01 -38.08 -33.36
C PRO A 214 -50.77 -36.82 -33.79
N ALA A 215 -51.65 -36.33 -32.91
CA ALA A 215 -52.40 -35.09 -33.14
C ALA A 215 -51.41 -33.90 -33.26
N ALA A 216 -51.61 -33.10 -34.31
CA ALA A 216 -50.85 -31.88 -34.63
C ALA A 216 -51.06 -30.75 -33.60
#